data_AF-A0A6M1PHW9-F1
#
_entry.id   AF-A0A6M1PHW9-F1
#
_cell.length_a   1.000
_cell.length_b   1.000
_cell.length_c   1.000
_cell.angle_alpha   90.00
_cell.angle_beta   90.00
_cell.angle_gamma   90.00
#
_symmetry.space_group_name_H-M   'P 1'
#
loop_
_entity.id
_entity.type
_entity.pdbx_description
1 polymer ?
#
loop_
_entity_poly.entity_id
_entity_poly.type
_entity_poly.pdbx_seq_one_letter_code
_entity_poly.pdbx_strand_id
1 'polypeptide(L)'
;MEWTPSKVELNRKLRSLWEQQVYWTRLTVNSIVDGLKDEKETTERLLRNPDDFAAVLAPLYGTAVAAEFAKLLRGHLTIAAELVKALKAGNSKAAADAQKRWYANADAIAAFLSRINPHWSEAEWRQMLHEHLRLLSNEVATRIAGNYAENVASSDRIEQQALEMADVMTRGIVQQFPSAFLR
;
A
#
# COMPACT_ATOMS: atom_id res chain seq x y z
N MET A 1 12.03 -6.34 -21.15
CA MET A 1 11.95 -4.86 -21.27
C MET A 1 13.38 -4.34 -21.20
N GLU A 2 13.80 -3.51 -22.15
CA GLU A 2 15.07 -2.79 -22.05
C GLU A 2 14.93 -1.61 -21.10
N TRP A 3 15.86 -1.46 -20.15
CA TRP A 3 15.85 -0.41 -19.13
C TRP A 3 16.56 0.85 -19.63
N THR A 4 15.80 1.93 -19.78
CA THR A 4 16.32 3.29 -20.02
C THR A 4 16.42 4.03 -18.70
N PRO A 5 17.27 5.06 -18.58
CA PRO A 5 17.33 5.93 -17.41
C PRO A 5 15.96 6.38 -16.85
N SER A 6 15.01 6.83 -17.68
CA SER A 6 13.67 7.19 -17.20
C SER A 6 12.85 6.02 -16.64
N LYS A 7 12.97 4.81 -17.22
CA LYS A 7 12.31 3.60 -16.66
C LYS A 7 12.88 3.25 -15.30
N VAL A 8 14.21 3.33 -15.16
CA VAL A 8 14.90 3.10 -13.88
C VAL A 8 14.44 4.13 -12.85
N GLU A 9 14.34 5.40 -13.23
CA GLU A 9 13.90 6.46 -12.31
C GLU A 9 12.45 6.28 -11.87
N LEU A 10 11.54 5.91 -12.78
CA LEU A 10 10.16 5.57 -12.41
C LEU A 10 10.12 4.39 -11.44
N ASN A 11 10.83 3.30 -11.75
CA ASN A 11 10.85 2.11 -10.91
C ASN A 11 11.41 2.42 -9.52
N ARG A 12 12.50 3.18 -9.44
CA ARG A 12 13.09 3.63 -8.17
C ARG A 12 12.09 4.43 -7.34
N LYS A 13 11.36 5.38 -7.94
CA LYS A 13 10.33 6.16 -7.26
C LYS A 13 9.21 5.27 -6.75
N LEU A 14 8.64 4.41 -7.61
CA LEU A 14 7.51 3.56 -7.23
C LEU A 14 7.90 2.53 -6.16
N ARG A 15 9.06 1.87 -6.29
CA ARG A 15 9.58 0.96 -5.26
C ARG A 15 9.75 1.69 -3.93
N SER A 16 10.38 2.87 -3.93
CA SER A 16 10.53 3.65 -2.71
C SER A 16 9.20 4.02 -2.07
N LEU A 17 8.16 4.34 -2.85
CA LEU A 17 6.85 4.67 -2.29
C LEU A 17 6.13 3.44 -1.70
N TRP A 18 6.24 2.28 -2.32
CA TRP A 18 5.69 1.02 -1.80
C TRP A 18 6.46 0.54 -0.56
N GLU A 19 7.79 0.64 -0.54
CA GLU A 19 8.64 0.36 0.63
C GLU A 19 8.29 1.31 1.78
N GLN A 20 8.17 2.61 1.51
CA GLN A 20 7.76 3.59 2.51
C GLN A 20 6.36 3.28 3.04
N GLN A 21 5.42 2.87 2.20
CA GLN A 21 4.07 2.49 2.65
C GLN A 21 4.15 1.38 3.70
N VAL A 22 4.87 0.28 3.44
CA VAL A 22 4.97 -0.83 4.39
C VAL A 22 5.80 -0.48 5.62
N TYR A 23 6.88 0.27 5.45
CA TYR A 23 7.72 0.73 6.55
C TYR A 23 6.94 1.60 7.53
N TRP A 24 6.23 2.63 7.04
CA TRP A 24 5.44 3.51 7.90
C TRP A 24 4.19 2.84 8.44
N THR A 25 3.63 1.85 7.73
CA THR A 25 2.55 0.99 8.26
C THR A 25 3.04 0.23 9.48
N ARG A 26 4.18 -0.46 9.39
CA ARG A 26 4.77 -1.21 10.50
C ARG A 26 5.05 -0.31 11.71
N LEU A 27 5.64 0.87 11.50
CA LEU A 27 5.88 1.83 12.58
C LEU A 27 4.57 2.29 13.23
N THR A 28 3.57 2.65 12.43
CA THR A 28 2.25 3.07 12.94
C THR A 28 1.57 1.94 13.71
N VAL A 29 1.62 0.70 13.21
CA VAL A 29 1.10 -0.49 13.90
C VAL A 29 1.79 -0.68 15.24
N ASN A 30 3.12 -0.61 15.29
CA ASN A 30 3.87 -0.74 16.55
C ASN A 30 3.46 0.36 17.54
N SER A 31 3.39 1.63 17.08
CA SER A 31 2.99 2.74 17.94
C SER A 31 1.57 2.58 18.47
N ILE A 32 0.62 2.16 17.64
CA ILE A 32 -0.75 1.88 18.07
C ILE A 32 -0.77 0.71 19.07
N VAL A 33 -0.17 -0.44 18.73
CA VAL A 33 -0.24 -1.67 19.54
C VAL A 33 0.42 -1.45 20.90
N ASP A 34 1.62 -0.88 20.93
CA ASP A 34 2.39 -0.73 22.16
C ASP A 34 2.08 0.57 22.91
N GLY A 35 1.27 1.46 22.33
CA GLY A 35 0.92 2.74 22.95
C GLY A 35 2.09 3.71 23.02
N LEU A 36 2.91 3.74 21.95
CA LEU A 36 4.05 4.65 21.86
C LEU A 36 3.59 6.09 21.63
N LYS A 37 4.39 7.04 22.09
CA LYS A 37 4.06 8.48 22.05
C LYS A 37 4.13 9.10 20.66
N ASP A 38 4.66 8.37 19.68
CA ASP A 38 4.86 8.80 18.30
C ASP A 38 3.76 8.31 17.33
N GLU A 39 2.64 7.78 17.86
CA GLU A 39 1.51 7.32 17.03
C GLU A 39 1.04 8.40 16.05
N LYS A 40 0.94 9.65 16.52
CA LYS A 40 0.47 10.76 15.69
C LYS A 40 1.44 11.02 14.54
N GLU A 41 2.72 11.16 14.83
CA GLU A 41 3.76 11.50 13.88
C GLU A 41 3.96 10.38 12.83
N THR A 42 3.94 9.12 13.28
CA THR A 42 4.03 7.95 12.37
C THR A 42 2.80 7.85 11.47
N THR A 43 1.60 8.07 12.01
CA THR A 43 0.33 8.08 11.24
C THR A 43 0.32 9.21 10.21
N GLU A 44 0.69 10.44 10.59
CA GLU A 44 0.74 11.57 9.66
C GLU A 44 1.72 11.32 8.51
N ARG A 45 2.89 10.72 8.83
CA ARG A 45 3.87 10.37 7.82
C ARG A 45 3.38 9.26 6.87
N LEU A 46 2.67 8.26 7.40
CA LEU A 46 2.01 7.22 6.61
C LEU A 46 0.97 7.83 5.68
N LEU A 47 0.11 8.73 6.19
CA LEU A 47 -0.98 9.34 5.41
C LEU A 47 -0.54 10.41 4.39
N ARG A 48 0.75 10.78 4.38
CA ARG A 48 1.37 11.53 3.28
C ARG A 48 1.64 10.66 2.05
N ASN A 49 1.87 9.36 2.23
CA ASN A 49 2.23 8.43 1.15
C ASN A 49 1.25 8.45 -0.05
N PRO A 50 -0.08 8.53 0.13
CA PRO A 50 -1.00 8.66 -1.00
C PRO A 50 -0.80 9.93 -1.84
N ASP A 51 -0.41 11.05 -1.24
CA ASP A 51 -0.11 12.29 -1.98
C ASP A 51 1.24 12.19 -2.70
N ASP A 52 2.21 11.52 -2.08
CA ASP A 52 3.51 11.23 -2.69
C ASP A 52 3.31 10.34 -3.96
N PHE A 53 2.41 9.35 -3.90
CA PHE A 53 1.97 8.60 -5.10
C PHE A 53 1.26 9.47 -6.12
N ALA A 54 0.34 10.33 -5.69
CA ALA A 54 -0.39 11.23 -6.59
C ALA A 54 0.57 12.12 -7.41
N ALA A 55 1.62 12.63 -6.77
CA ALA A 55 2.63 13.46 -7.41
C ALA A 55 3.40 12.71 -8.52
N VAL A 56 3.63 11.41 -8.36
CA VAL A 56 4.26 10.57 -9.39
C VAL A 56 3.29 10.24 -10.53
N LEU A 57 2.00 10.03 -10.22
CA LEU A 57 1.00 9.64 -11.21
C LEU A 57 0.44 10.81 -12.03
N ALA A 58 0.37 12.01 -11.45
CA ALA A 58 -0.28 13.18 -12.08
C ALA A 58 0.32 13.57 -13.46
N PRO A 59 1.65 13.54 -13.68
CA PRO A 59 2.22 13.85 -15.00
C PRO A 59 1.83 12.87 -16.12
N LEU A 60 1.39 11.65 -15.76
CA LEU A 60 1.07 10.58 -16.71
C LEU A 60 -0.44 10.44 -16.91
N TYR A 61 -1.21 10.52 -15.82
CA TYR A 61 -2.65 10.25 -15.81
C TYR A 61 -3.52 11.51 -15.63
N GLY A 62 -2.91 12.66 -15.37
CA GLY A 62 -3.61 13.89 -15.01
C GLY A 62 -4.01 13.96 -13.54
N THR A 63 -4.30 15.18 -13.08
CA THR A 63 -4.54 15.49 -11.66
C THR A 63 -5.78 14.81 -11.09
N ALA A 64 -6.85 14.69 -11.86
CA ALA A 64 -8.10 14.05 -11.41
C ALA A 64 -7.92 12.56 -11.12
N VAL A 65 -7.21 11.83 -12.00
CA VAL A 65 -6.93 10.40 -11.82
C VAL A 65 -5.98 10.19 -10.63
N ALA A 66 -4.92 10.98 -10.54
CA ALA A 66 -3.98 10.91 -9.43
C ALA A 66 -4.65 11.19 -8.07
N ALA A 67 -5.56 12.18 -8.00
CA ALA A 67 -6.31 12.50 -6.79
C ALA A 67 -7.26 11.37 -6.37
N GLU A 68 -7.93 10.71 -7.31
CA GLU A 68 -8.81 9.58 -6.99
C GLU A 68 -8.02 8.37 -6.47
N PHE A 69 -6.84 8.07 -7.05
CA PHE A 69 -5.94 7.05 -6.50
C PHE A 69 -5.53 7.38 -5.06
N ALA A 70 -5.10 8.62 -4.81
CA ALA A 70 -4.68 9.07 -3.49
C ALA A 70 -5.81 8.97 -2.46
N LYS A 71 -7.04 9.29 -2.86
CA LYS A 71 -8.23 9.16 -2.02
C LYS A 71 -8.49 7.70 -1.63
N LEU A 72 -8.44 6.78 -2.60
CA LEU A 72 -8.62 5.35 -2.34
C LEU A 72 -7.54 4.79 -1.42
N LEU A 73 -6.27 5.10 -1.69
CA LEU A 73 -5.14 4.63 -0.89
C LEU A 73 -5.13 5.25 0.51
N ARG A 74 -5.56 6.50 0.68
CA ARG A 74 -5.73 7.08 2.02
C ARG A 74 -6.83 6.42 2.81
N GLY A 75 -7.97 6.15 2.17
CA GLY A 75 -9.03 5.33 2.78
C GLY A 75 -8.48 3.98 3.23
N HIS A 76 -7.67 3.33 2.39
CA HIS A 76 -7.01 2.06 2.70
C HIS A 76 -6.22 2.13 4.02
N LEU A 77 -5.33 3.11 4.14
CA LEU A 77 -4.44 3.27 5.29
C LEU A 77 -5.19 3.71 6.55
N THR A 78 -6.20 4.58 6.42
CA THR A 78 -7.06 4.97 7.55
C THR A 78 -7.84 3.78 8.09
N ILE A 79 -8.44 2.95 7.23
CA ILE A 79 -9.18 1.75 7.65
C ILE A 79 -8.23 0.74 8.32
N ALA A 80 -7.00 0.59 7.83
CA ALA A 80 -6.00 -0.27 8.47
C ALA A 80 -5.70 0.19 9.91
N ALA A 81 -5.51 1.50 10.13
CA ALA A 81 -5.31 2.04 11.48
C ALA A 81 -6.54 1.85 12.39
N GLU A 82 -7.75 2.03 11.86
CA GLU A 82 -9.00 1.72 12.58
C GLU A 82 -9.07 0.25 13.01
N LEU A 83 -8.74 -0.67 12.10
CA LEU A 83 -8.71 -2.11 12.35
C LEU A 83 -7.72 -2.45 13.47
N VAL A 84 -6.49 -1.94 13.42
CA VAL A 84 -5.46 -2.20 14.44
C VAL A 84 -5.92 -1.69 15.81
N LYS A 85 -6.52 -0.49 15.88
CA LYS A 85 -7.08 0.07 17.12
C LYS A 85 -8.21 -0.80 17.68
N ALA A 86 -9.11 -1.28 16.82
CA ALA A 86 -10.20 -2.17 17.22
C ALA A 86 -9.69 -3.52 17.74
N LEU A 87 -8.68 -4.10 17.08
CA LEU A 87 -8.03 -5.34 17.50
C LEU A 87 -7.34 -5.17 18.87
N LYS A 88 -6.57 -4.09 19.06
CA LYS A 88 -5.94 -3.75 20.35
C LYS A 88 -6.97 -3.61 21.48
N ALA A 89 -8.11 -2.98 21.19
CA ALA A 89 -9.18 -2.77 22.17
C ALA A 89 -10.01 -4.05 22.44
N GLY A 90 -9.73 -5.17 21.78
CA GLY A 90 -10.53 -6.39 21.88
C GLY A 90 -11.95 -6.24 21.31
N ASN A 91 -12.21 -5.23 20.49
CA ASN A 91 -13.52 -4.95 19.92
C ASN A 91 -13.72 -5.74 18.62
N SER A 92 -14.05 -7.03 18.75
CA SER A 92 -14.18 -7.95 17.62
C SER A 92 -15.23 -7.51 16.58
N LYS A 93 -16.30 -6.83 17.00
CA LYS A 93 -17.34 -6.33 16.09
C LYS A 93 -16.79 -5.21 15.20
N ALA A 94 -16.11 -4.23 15.80
CA ALA A 94 -15.50 -3.15 15.05
C ALA A 94 -14.34 -3.65 14.16
N ALA A 95 -13.54 -4.61 14.65
CA ALA A 95 -12.48 -5.21 13.87
C ALA A 95 -13.03 -5.95 12.64
N ALA A 96 -14.08 -6.77 12.80
CA ALA A 96 -14.70 -7.48 11.67
C ALA A 96 -15.30 -6.51 10.62
N ASP A 97 -15.93 -5.43 11.06
CA ASP A 97 -16.43 -4.38 10.15
C ASP A 97 -15.29 -3.70 9.39
N ALA A 98 -14.26 -3.23 10.09
CA ALA A 98 -13.10 -2.58 9.49
C ALA A 98 -12.37 -3.52 8.51
N GLN A 99 -12.18 -4.79 8.86
CA GLN A 99 -11.59 -5.79 7.97
C GLN A 99 -12.39 -5.94 6.67
N LYS A 100 -13.72 -6.02 6.75
CA LYS A 100 -14.59 -6.11 5.57
C LYS A 100 -14.46 -4.87 4.68
N ARG A 101 -14.48 -3.67 5.27
CA ARG A 101 -14.28 -2.40 4.54
C ARG A 101 -12.89 -2.32 3.91
N TRP A 102 -11.87 -2.85 4.59
CA TRP A 102 -10.49 -2.83 4.12
C TRP A 102 -10.30 -3.69 2.86
N TYR A 103 -10.85 -4.92 2.85
CA TYR A 103 -10.86 -5.77 1.67
C TYR A 103 -11.70 -5.16 0.52
N ALA A 104 -12.87 -4.60 0.83
CA ALA A 104 -13.68 -3.92 -0.19
C ALA A 104 -12.97 -2.70 -0.80
N ASN A 105 -12.19 -1.96 0.00
CA ASN A 105 -11.37 -0.86 -0.50
C ASN A 105 -10.20 -1.36 -1.36
N ALA A 106 -9.57 -2.49 -1.00
CA ALA A 106 -8.57 -3.13 -1.85
C ALA A 106 -9.15 -3.54 -3.22
N ASP A 107 -10.37 -4.11 -3.24
CA ASP A 107 -11.06 -4.42 -4.50
C ASP A 107 -11.33 -3.15 -5.33
N ALA A 108 -11.73 -2.05 -4.67
CA ALA A 108 -11.94 -0.77 -5.34
C ALA A 108 -10.63 -0.19 -5.92
N ILE A 109 -9.49 -0.34 -5.23
CA ILE A 109 -8.17 0.04 -5.75
C ILE A 109 -7.83 -0.81 -6.98
N ALA A 110 -8.01 -2.13 -6.92
CA ALA A 110 -7.74 -3.03 -8.05
C ALA A 110 -8.57 -2.67 -9.29
N ALA A 111 -9.87 -2.45 -9.12
CA ALA A 111 -10.77 -2.04 -10.20
C ALA A 111 -10.44 -0.64 -10.74
N PHE A 112 -10.02 0.28 -9.87
CA PHE A 112 -9.59 1.60 -10.30
C PHE A 112 -8.32 1.53 -11.16
N LEU A 113 -7.31 0.77 -10.73
CA LEU A 113 -6.06 0.60 -11.45
C LEU A 113 -6.30 -0.01 -12.83
N SER A 114 -7.05 -1.11 -12.92
CA SER A 114 -7.37 -1.75 -14.21
C SER A 114 -8.11 -0.82 -15.17
N ARG A 115 -8.97 0.06 -14.66
CA ARG A 115 -9.70 1.03 -15.48
C ARG A 115 -8.80 2.10 -16.10
N ILE A 116 -7.76 2.55 -15.39
CA ILE A 116 -6.91 3.65 -15.86
C ILE A 116 -5.74 3.17 -16.72
N ASN A 117 -5.41 1.87 -16.66
CA ASN A 117 -4.32 1.28 -17.41
C ASN A 117 -4.73 -0.07 -18.02
N PRO A 118 -4.81 -0.19 -19.36
CA PRO A 118 -5.23 -1.43 -20.02
C PRO A 118 -4.24 -2.60 -19.85
N HIS A 119 -3.03 -2.34 -19.33
CA HIS A 119 -2.02 -3.36 -19.05
C HIS A 119 -2.07 -3.86 -17.60
N TRP A 120 -2.97 -3.34 -16.77
CA TRP A 120 -3.18 -3.79 -15.41
C TRP A 120 -4.45 -4.64 -15.32
N SER A 121 -4.29 -5.91 -14.97
CA SER A 121 -5.42 -6.80 -14.71
C SER A 121 -6.03 -6.51 -13.34
N GLU A 122 -7.36 -6.34 -13.28
CA GLU A 122 -8.07 -6.22 -12.00
C GLU A 122 -7.86 -7.47 -11.13
N ALA A 123 -7.89 -8.66 -11.75
CA ALA A 123 -7.73 -9.92 -11.03
C ALA A 123 -6.33 -10.05 -10.41
N GLU A 124 -5.30 -9.65 -11.15
CA GLU A 124 -3.90 -9.67 -10.67
C GLU A 124 -3.70 -8.66 -9.52
N TRP A 125 -4.17 -7.42 -9.69
CA TRP A 125 -4.11 -6.41 -8.62
C TRP A 125 -4.87 -6.83 -7.38
N ARG A 126 -6.07 -7.39 -7.53
CA ARG A 126 -6.87 -7.89 -6.41
C ARG A 126 -6.15 -9.01 -5.68
N GLN A 127 -5.56 -9.95 -6.39
CA GLN A 127 -4.78 -11.04 -5.77
C GLN A 127 -3.59 -10.50 -4.97
N MET A 128 -2.80 -9.59 -5.56
CA MET A 128 -1.65 -8.99 -4.85
C MET A 128 -2.09 -8.19 -3.62
N LEU A 129 -3.15 -7.39 -3.74
CA LEU A 129 -3.66 -6.59 -2.62
C LEU A 129 -4.21 -7.50 -1.51
N HIS A 130 -4.95 -8.55 -1.84
CA HIS A 130 -5.46 -9.50 -0.83
C HIS A 130 -4.33 -10.23 -0.11
N GLU A 131 -3.29 -10.66 -0.83
CA GLU A 131 -2.11 -11.24 -0.20
C GLU A 131 -1.40 -10.23 0.71
N HIS A 132 -1.26 -8.98 0.26
CA HIS A 132 -0.73 -7.90 1.06
C HIS A 132 -1.53 -7.69 2.36
N LEU A 133 -2.87 -7.70 2.30
CA LEU A 133 -3.72 -7.59 3.51
C LEU A 133 -3.53 -8.79 4.43
N ARG A 134 -3.43 -10.00 3.89
CA ARG A 134 -3.21 -11.22 4.68
C ARG A 134 -1.88 -11.16 5.44
N LEU A 135 -0.81 -10.72 4.78
CA LEU A 135 0.50 -10.56 5.38
C LEU A 135 0.50 -9.50 6.49
N LEU A 136 -0.09 -8.33 6.23
CA LEU A 136 -0.23 -7.26 7.22
C LEU A 136 -1.10 -7.67 8.42
N SER A 137 -2.21 -8.38 8.18
CA SER A 137 -3.04 -8.93 9.26
C SER A 137 -2.23 -9.90 10.15
N ASN A 138 -1.35 -10.72 9.57
CA ASN A 138 -0.45 -11.59 10.33
C ASN A 138 0.57 -10.79 11.15
N GLU A 139 1.16 -9.75 10.56
CA GLU A 139 2.09 -8.85 11.26
C GLU A 139 1.42 -8.20 12.49
N VAL A 140 0.20 -7.68 12.33
CA VAL A 140 -0.57 -7.08 13.43
C VAL A 140 -0.91 -8.12 14.50
N ALA A 141 -1.39 -9.30 14.11
CA ALA A 141 -1.76 -10.36 15.05
C ALA A 141 -0.56 -10.85 15.87
N THR A 142 0.58 -11.05 15.22
CA THR A 142 1.82 -11.47 15.89
C THR A 142 2.37 -10.40 16.82
N ARG A 143 2.25 -9.11 16.47
CA ARG A 143 2.60 -7.99 17.37
C ARG A 143 1.72 -8.00 18.62
N ILE A 144 0.40 -8.07 18.46
CA ILE A 144 -0.56 -8.10 19.59
C ILE A 144 -0.33 -9.31 20.50
N ALA A 145 0.01 -10.47 19.92
CA ALA A 145 0.31 -11.69 20.67
C ALA A 145 1.69 -11.67 21.36
N GLY A 146 2.53 -10.65 21.13
CA GLY A 146 3.91 -10.60 21.63
C GLY A 146 4.86 -11.59 20.96
N ASN A 147 4.46 -12.20 19.84
CA ASN A 147 5.33 -13.09 19.06
C ASN A 147 6.24 -12.28 18.14
N TYR A 148 7.23 -11.61 18.72
CA TYR A 148 8.12 -10.70 17.99
C TYR A 148 9.01 -11.40 16.95
N ALA A 149 9.38 -12.66 17.18
CA ALA A 149 10.18 -13.43 16.23
C ALA A 149 9.44 -13.61 14.89
N GLU A 150 8.20 -14.07 14.92
CA GLU A 150 7.37 -14.22 13.71
C GLU A 150 6.98 -12.86 13.12
N ASN A 151 6.71 -11.86 13.98
CA ASN A 151 6.40 -10.51 13.53
C ASN A 151 7.54 -9.88 12.73
N VAL A 152 8.79 -10.08 13.13
CA VAL A 152 9.97 -9.60 12.39
C VAL A 152 10.16 -10.41 11.11
N ALA A 153 10.05 -11.75 11.17
CA ALA A 153 10.17 -12.61 10.00
C ALA A 153 9.10 -12.34 8.92
N SER A 154 7.92 -11.89 9.32
CA SER A 154 6.85 -11.49 8.39
C SER A 154 7.20 -10.23 7.59
N SER A 155 8.09 -9.37 8.09
CA SER A 155 8.46 -8.10 7.46
C SER A 155 9.11 -8.32 6.09
N ASP A 156 9.99 -9.32 5.97
CA ASP A 156 10.68 -9.63 4.71
C ASP A 156 9.69 -10.01 3.59
N ARG A 157 8.63 -10.75 3.95
CA ARG A 157 7.58 -11.15 3.00
C ARG A 157 6.72 -9.96 2.58
N ILE A 158 6.41 -9.06 3.52
CA ILE A 158 5.65 -7.84 3.25
C ILE A 158 6.43 -6.90 2.32
N GLU A 159 7.72 -6.74 2.57
CA GLU A 159 8.62 -5.94 1.73
C GLU A 159 8.69 -6.52 0.31
N GLN A 160 8.96 -7.82 0.16
CA GLN A 160 8.96 -8.50 -1.14
C GLN A 160 7.63 -8.27 -1.89
N GLN A 161 6.49 -8.46 -1.22
CA GLN A 161 5.17 -8.24 -1.83
C GLN A 161 4.99 -6.78 -2.29
N ALA A 162 5.44 -5.80 -1.51
CA ALA A 162 5.36 -4.39 -1.88
C ALA A 162 6.23 -4.07 -3.11
N LEU A 163 7.41 -4.68 -3.20
CA LEU A 163 8.31 -4.56 -4.35
C LEU A 163 7.73 -5.18 -5.62
N GLU A 164 7.06 -6.33 -5.52
CA GLU A 164 6.35 -6.95 -6.63
C GLU A 164 5.23 -6.04 -7.16
N MET A 165 4.43 -5.46 -6.27
CA MET A 165 3.38 -4.49 -6.62
C MET A 165 3.96 -3.25 -7.32
N ALA A 166 5.10 -2.74 -6.84
CA ALA A 166 5.81 -1.64 -7.48
C ALA A 166 6.28 -1.98 -8.90
N ASP A 167 6.76 -3.20 -9.11
CA ASP A 167 7.25 -3.65 -10.41
C ASP A 167 6.09 -3.89 -11.40
N VAL A 168 4.95 -4.43 -10.95
CA VAL A 168 3.71 -4.51 -11.78
C VAL A 168 3.23 -3.11 -12.16
N MET A 169 3.20 -2.17 -11.21
CA MET A 169 2.84 -0.78 -11.48
C MET A 169 3.78 -0.14 -12.50
N THR A 170 5.10 -0.30 -12.31
CA THR A 170 6.10 0.21 -13.27
C THR A 170 5.86 -0.36 -14.67
N ARG A 171 5.69 -1.69 -14.80
CA ARG A 171 5.53 -2.34 -16.10
C ARG A 171 4.32 -1.81 -16.86
N GLY A 172 3.16 -1.71 -16.20
CA GLY A 172 1.96 -1.21 -16.86
C GLY A 172 2.07 0.26 -17.25
N ILE A 173 2.67 1.12 -16.43
CA ILE A 173 2.88 2.54 -16.79
C ILE A 173 3.76 2.66 -18.02
N VAL A 174 4.89 1.93 -18.05
CA VAL A 174 5.83 1.98 -19.18
C VAL A 174 5.19 1.45 -20.46
N GLN A 175 4.33 0.43 -20.37
CA GLN A 175 3.61 -0.11 -21.52
C GLN A 175 2.54 0.86 -22.04
N GLN A 176 1.85 1.58 -21.16
CA GLN A 176 0.82 2.55 -21.55
C GLN A 176 1.40 3.83 -22.15
N PHE A 177 2.55 4.31 -21.64
CA PHE A 177 3.16 5.58 -22.05
C PHE A 177 4.59 5.41 -22.59
N PRO A 178 4.82 4.57 -23.62
CA PRO A 178 6.17 4.21 -24.05
C PRO A 178 7.02 5.42 -24.50
N SER A 179 6.39 6.45 -25.06
CA SER A 179 7.05 7.68 -25.50
C SER A 179 7.65 8.51 -24.35
N ALA A 180 7.08 8.43 -23.14
CA ALA A 180 7.60 9.11 -21.96
C ALA A 180 8.88 8.46 -21.41
N PHE A 181 9.20 7.25 -21.87
CA PHE A 181 10.24 6.39 -21.29
C PHE A 181 11.33 5.95 -22.28
N LEU A 182 11.53 6.71 -23.36
CA LEU A 182 12.47 6.37 -24.44
C LEU A 182 13.95 6.62 -24.09
N ARG A 183 14.24 7.42 -23.05
CA ARG A 183 15.61 7.82 -22.67
C ARG A 183 15.81 7.81 -21.18
#